data_AF-A0A0Q5C2M8-F1
#
_entry.id   AF-A0A0Q5C2M8-F1
#
_cell.length_a   1.000
_cell.length_b   1.000
_cell.length_c   1.000
_cell.angle_alpha   90.00
_cell.angle_beta   90.00
_cell.angle_gamma   90.00
#
_symmetry.space_group_name_H-M   'P 1'
#
loop_
_entity.id
_entity.type
_entity.pdbx_description
1 polymer ?
#
loop_
_entity_poly.entity_id
_entity_poly.type
_entity_poly.pdbx_seq_one_letter_code
_entity_poly.pdbx_strand_id
1 'polypeptide(L)'
;MGEVDFVVGVYNDVLTSDWVSHVGSVAPLSGEDEWPPPQAIYHPGGGYSVYHRGLITRAEESEIEGLEVAAVWNRQHLTDRLLGQGDKWLPRRSYIRD
;
A
#
# COMPACT_ATOMS: atom_id res chain seq x y z
N MET A 1 7.72 -16.31 14.77
CA MET A 1 6.94 -15.14 14.31
C MET A 1 6.44 -15.49 12.93
N GLY A 2 5.14 -15.32 12.67
CA GLY A 2 4.60 -15.55 11.32
C GLY A 2 5.18 -14.53 10.34
N GLU A 3 5.43 -14.97 9.12
CA GLU A 3 5.80 -14.11 8.00
C GLU A 3 4.64 -13.13 7.74
N VAL A 4 4.95 -11.85 7.52
CA VAL A 4 3.94 -10.83 7.18
C VAL A 4 3.74 -10.88 5.67
N ASP A 5 2.54 -11.27 5.23
CA ASP A 5 2.23 -11.36 3.79
C ASP A 5 2.20 -9.98 3.11
N PHE A 6 1.64 -8.96 3.79
CA PHE A 6 1.57 -7.59 3.27
C PHE A 6 1.22 -6.55 4.35
N VAL A 7 1.45 -5.26 4.06
CA VAL A 7 1.09 -4.11 4.90
C VAL A 7 0.25 -3.13 4.09
N VAL A 8 -0.86 -2.65 4.65
CA VAL A 8 -1.79 -1.74 3.95
C VAL A 8 -2.22 -0.58 4.83
N GLY A 9 -2.31 0.60 4.22
CA GLY A 9 -3.01 1.75 4.81
C GLY A 9 -4.51 1.60 4.60
N VAL A 10 -5.31 1.81 5.65
CA VAL A 10 -6.77 1.70 5.60
C VAL A 10 -7.42 3.00 6.06
N TYR A 11 -8.67 3.21 5.64
CA TYR A 11 -9.46 4.31 6.19
C TYR A 11 -9.79 4.07 7.68
N ASN A 12 -9.98 5.15 8.42
CA ASN A 12 -10.24 5.08 9.87
C ASN A 12 -11.51 4.29 10.20
N ASP A 13 -12.54 4.37 9.35
CA ASP A 13 -13.79 3.62 9.53
C ASP A 13 -13.57 2.10 9.50
N VAL A 14 -12.60 1.62 8.71
CA VAL A 14 -12.19 0.21 8.70
C VAL A 14 -11.54 -0.18 10.03
N LEU A 15 -10.65 0.67 10.58
CA LEU A 15 -9.96 0.42 11.85
C LEU A 15 -10.91 0.42 13.05
N THR A 16 -11.95 1.26 13.01
CA THR A 16 -12.94 1.37 14.09
C THR A 16 -14.16 0.46 13.89
N SER A 17 -14.15 -0.39 12.86
CA SER A 17 -15.28 -1.29 12.58
C SER A 17 -15.21 -2.57 13.40
N ASP A 18 -16.38 -3.11 13.76
CA ASP A 18 -16.49 -4.43 14.39
C ASP A 18 -16.08 -5.59 13.46
N TRP A 19 -15.82 -5.31 12.18
CA TRP A 19 -15.42 -6.30 11.18
C TRP A 19 -13.92 -6.63 11.25
N VAL A 20 -13.07 -5.65 11.58
CA VAL A 20 -11.63 -5.88 11.80
C VAL A 20 -11.37 -5.95 13.29
N SER A 21 -11.21 -7.17 13.80
CA SER A 21 -10.74 -7.35 15.18
C SER A 21 -9.25 -7.05 15.27
N HIS A 22 -8.86 -6.14 16.15
CA HIS A 22 -7.45 -5.98 16.52
C HIS A 22 -7.00 -7.22 17.29
N VAL A 23 -6.09 -8.01 16.70
CA VAL A 23 -5.61 -9.28 17.26
C VAL A 23 -4.23 -9.19 17.92
N GLY A 24 -3.56 -8.04 17.79
CA GLY A 24 -2.24 -7.82 18.36
C GLY A 24 -1.47 -6.72 17.65
N SER A 25 -0.29 -6.41 18.18
CA SER A 25 0.65 -5.46 17.60
C SER A 25 2.00 -6.14 17.42
N VAL A 26 2.62 -5.94 16.25
CA VAL A 26 3.98 -6.40 16.00
C VAL A 26 4.93 -5.27 16.39
N ALA A 27 5.79 -5.52 17.37
CA ALA A 27 6.84 -4.56 17.70
C ALA A 27 7.88 -4.54 16.57
N PRO A 28 8.35 -3.36 16.14
CA PRO A 28 9.38 -3.27 15.13
C PRO A 28 10.69 -3.89 15.66
N LEU A 29 11.38 -4.66 14.83
CA LEU A 29 12.67 -5.28 15.19
C LEU A 29 13.80 -4.24 15.17
N SER A 30 13.64 -3.20 14.36
CA SER A 30 14.54 -2.07 14.22
C SER A 30 13.74 -0.80 13.87
N GLY A 31 14.37 0.38 13.96
CA GLY A 31 13.73 1.63 13.55
C GLY A 31 13.34 1.69 12.06
N GLU A 32 13.90 0.80 11.23
CA GLU A 32 13.50 0.66 9.83
C GLU A 32 12.17 -0.10 9.70
N ASP A 33 11.94 -1.11 10.55
CA ASP A 33 10.72 -1.93 10.56
C ASP A 33 9.50 -1.19 11.15
N GLU A 34 9.73 -0.01 11.73
CA GLU A 34 8.65 0.87 12.18
C GLU A 34 7.88 1.47 10.99
N TRP A 35 8.50 1.45 9.80
CA TRP A 35 7.93 2.02 8.59
C TRP A 35 7.53 0.92 7.60
N PRO A 36 6.39 1.08 6.90
CA PRO A 36 6.09 0.21 5.79
C PRO A 36 7.16 0.37 4.69
N PRO A 37 7.39 -0.67 3.86
CA PRO A 37 8.27 -0.59 2.71
C PRO A 37 7.91 0.59 1.78
N PRO A 38 8.86 1.10 0.98
CA PRO A 38 8.58 2.10 -0.04
C PRO A 38 7.47 1.67 -1.01
N GLN A 39 6.61 2.61 -1.40
CA GLN A 39 5.47 2.35 -2.28
C GLN A 39 5.50 3.24 -3.52
N ALA A 40 5.03 2.72 -4.64
CA ALA A 40 4.93 3.44 -5.91
C ALA A 40 3.69 4.33 -5.97
N ILE A 41 3.85 5.56 -6.46
CA ILE A 41 2.76 6.48 -6.81
C ILE A 41 2.79 6.72 -8.32
N TYR A 42 1.65 6.52 -8.98
CA TYR A 42 1.41 6.87 -10.37
C TYR A 42 0.63 8.18 -10.45
N HIS A 43 1.16 9.17 -11.15
CA HIS A 43 0.49 10.46 -11.30
C HIS A 43 -0.43 10.47 -12.54
N PRO A 44 -1.62 11.09 -12.45
CA PRO A 44 -2.43 11.40 -13.63
C PRO A 44 -1.64 12.28 -14.61
N GLY A 45 -1.58 11.89 -15.89
CA GLY A 45 -0.77 12.59 -16.90
C GLY A 45 0.70 12.16 -16.97
N GLY A 46 1.09 11.15 -16.20
CA GLY A 46 2.40 10.52 -16.27
C GLY A 46 3.37 10.98 -15.19
N GLY A 47 4.46 10.23 -15.07
CA GLY A 47 5.46 10.41 -14.02
C GLY A 47 5.19 9.55 -12.78
N TYR A 48 6.27 9.34 -12.03
CA TYR A 48 6.31 8.42 -10.91
C TYR A 48 6.84 9.11 -9.67
N SER A 49 6.44 8.60 -8.51
CA SER A 49 7.02 8.98 -7.23
C SER A 49 7.08 7.79 -6.30
N VAL A 50 7.97 7.85 -5.32
CA VAL A 50 8.05 6.89 -4.23
C VAL A 50 7.51 7.56 -2.97
N TYR A 51 6.62 6.86 -2.28
CA TYR A 51 6.21 7.20 -0.92
C TYR A 51 7.00 6.34 0.06
N HIS A 52 7.71 6.99 0.98
CA HIS A 52 8.42 6.32 2.06
C HIS A 52 8.53 7.25 3.27
N ARG A 53 8.13 6.75 4.46
CA ARG A 53 8.21 7.50 5.75
C ARG A 53 7.54 8.87 5.74
N GLY A 54 6.36 8.98 5.12
CA GLY A 54 5.64 10.25 5.06
C GLY A 54 6.16 11.22 4.00
N LEU A 55 7.21 10.87 3.25
CA LEU A 55 7.78 11.69 2.20
C LEU A 55 7.39 11.13 0.83
N ILE A 56 7.09 12.04 -0.09
CA ILE A 56 6.86 11.74 -1.51
C ILE A 56 8.03 12.34 -2.30
N THR A 57 8.78 11.50 -2.98
CA THR A 57 9.91 11.91 -3.82
C THR A 57 9.67 11.52 -5.27
N ARG A 58 9.99 12.42 -6.21
CA ARG A 58 9.93 12.10 -7.65
C ARG A 58 10.84 10.91 -7.95
N ALA A 59 10.40 10.04 -8.85
CA ALA A 59 11.10 8.84 -9.25
C ALA A 59 10.98 8.60 -10.76
N GLU A 60 11.92 7.82 -11.29
CA GLU A 60 11.89 7.24 -12.62
C GLU A 60 11.15 5.88 -12.62
N GLU A 61 10.79 5.39 -13.81
CA GLU A 61 10.03 4.13 -13.93
C GLU A 61 10.75 2.93 -13.32
N SER A 62 12.07 2.83 -13.54
CA SER A 62 12.89 1.73 -13.01
C SER A 62 12.99 1.73 -11.49
N GLU A 63 12.78 2.89 -10.85
CA GLU A 63 12.88 3.02 -9.39
C GLU A 63 11.58 2.58 -8.67
N ILE A 64 10.47 2.51 -9.40
CA ILE A 64 9.19 2.02 -8.86
C ILE A 64 8.89 0.57 -9.23
N GLU A 65 9.73 -0.06 -10.05
CA GLU A 65 9.57 -1.45 -10.47
C GLU A 65 9.67 -2.39 -9.25
N GLY A 66 8.68 -3.26 -9.08
CA GLY A 66 8.60 -4.19 -7.96
C GLY A 66 8.08 -3.59 -6.64
N LEU A 67 7.86 -2.28 -6.56
CA LEU A 67 7.23 -1.66 -5.39
C LEU A 67 5.71 -1.87 -5.44
N GLU A 68 5.11 -2.14 -4.27
CA GLU A 68 3.65 -2.12 -4.15
C GLU A 68 3.10 -0.70 -4.41
N VAL A 69 1.92 -0.61 -5.01
CA VAL A 69 1.29 0.68 -5.30
C VAL A 69 0.71 1.27 -4.02
N ALA A 70 1.06 2.54 -3.74
CA ALA A 70 0.48 3.29 -2.64
C ALA A 70 -1.03 3.45 -2.86
N ALA A 71 -1.81 2.92 -1.92
CA ALA A 71 -3.27 2.98 -1.95
C ALA A 71 -3.83 2.97 -0.52
N VAL A 72 -5.00 3.60 -0.34
CA VAL A 72 -5.78 3.52 0.90
C VAL A 72 -6.94 2.56 0.68
N TRP A 73 -7.03 1.55 1.54
CA TRP A 73 -7.94 0.43 1.38
C TRP A 73 -9.21 0.61 2.23
N ASN A 74 -10.37 0.32 1.63
CA ASN A 74 -11.61 0.14 2.36
C ASN A 74 -11.85 -1.36 2.63
N ARG A 75 -12.95 -1.68 3.32
CA ARG A 75 -13.33 -3.06 3.66
C ARG A 75 -13.38 -4.01 2.46
N GLN A 76 -14.01 -3.60 1.36
CA GLN A 76 -14.16 -4.47 0.19
C GLN A 76 -12.81 -4.70 -0.47
N HIS A 77 -11.98 -3.66 -0.54
CA HIS A 77 -10.63 -3.78 -1.10
C HIS A 77 -9.82 -4.81 -0.29
N LEU A 78 -9.85 -4.75 1.04
CA LEU A 78 -9.15 -5.72 1.90
C LEU A 78 -9.63 -7.16 1.70
N THR A 79 -10.95 -7.34 1.67
CA THR A 79 -11.57 -8.66 1.43
C THR A 79 -11.07 -9.22 0.10
N ASP A 80 -11.08 -8.41 -0.95
CA ASP A 80 -10.62 -8.82 -2.26
C ASP A 80 -9.13 -9.12 -2.28
N ARG A 81 -8.29 -8.36 -1.56
CA ARG A 81 -6.84 -8.64 -1.44
C ARG A 81 -6.59 -9.99 -0.79
N LEU A 82 -7.26 -10.28 0.32
CA LEU A 82 -7.14 -11.57 1.03
C LEU A 82 -7.59 -12.75 0.16
N LEU A 83 -8.51 -12.53 -0.79
CA LEU A 83 -8.98 -13.52 -1.75
C LEU A 83 -8.16 -13.55 -3.06
N GLY A 84 -7.04 -12.81 -3.15
CA GLY A 84 -6.18 -12.76 -4.34
C GLY A 84 -6.75 -11.94 -5.51
N GLN A 85 -7.71 -11.06 -5.25
CA GLN A 85 -8.41 -10.22 -6.23
C GLN A 85 -8.16 -8.71 -6.04
N GLY A 86 -7.23 -8.33 -5.16
CA GLY A 86 -6.98 -6.94 -4.77
C GLY A 86 -6.45 -6.05 -5.89
N ASP A 87 -5.74 -6.62 -6.86
CA ASP A 87 -5.03 -5.87 -7.92
C ASP A 87 -5.95 -5.14 -8.91
N LYS A 88 -7.27 -5.39 -8.84
CA LYS A 88 -8.28 -4.64 -9.61
C LYS A 88 -8.51 -3.23 -9.05
N TRP A 89 -8.18 -3.00 -7.79
CA TRP A 89 -8.35 -1.70 -7.12
C TRP A 89 -7.15 -0.78 -7.26
N LEU A 90 -6.00 -1.34 -7.64
CA LEU A 90 -4.76 -0.57 -7.75
C LEU A 90 -4.75 0.26 -9.03
N PRO A 91 -4.26 1.51 -8.98
CA PRO A 91 -3.98 2.29 -10.16
C PRO A 91 -3.09 1.50 -11.11
N ARG A 92 -3.59 1.23 -12.32
CA ARG A 92 -2.80 0.58 -13.37
C ARG A 92 -2.14 1.64 -14.24
N ARG A 93 -0.94 1.31 -14.73
CA ARG A 93 -0.21 2.06 -15.77
C ARG A 93 -1.09 2.49 -16.96
N SER A 94 -2.15 1.73 -17.25
CA SER A 94 -3.10 2.01 -18.34
C SER A 94 -4.01 3.23 -18.16
N TYR A 95 -4.03 3.88 -16.99
CA TYR A 95 -4.73 5.16 -16.79
C TYR A 95 -3.88 6.39 -17.19
N ILE A 96 -2.64 6.17 -17.63
CA ILE A 96 -1.76 7.17 -18.23
C ILE A 96 -1.80 6.92 -19.74
N ARG A 97 -2.78 7.48 -20.45
CA ARG A 97 -2.74 7.57 -21.92
C ARG A 97 -2.56 9.02 -22.33
N ASP A 98 -1.76 9.17 -23.39
CA ASP A 98 -1.21 10.38 -24.02
C ASP A 98 -2.14 11.59 -24.09
#